data_AF-W7UZ66-F1
#
_entry.id   AF-W7UZ66-F1
#
_cell.length_a   1.000
_cell.length_b   1.000
_cell.length_c   1.000
_cell.angle_alpha   90.00
_cell.angle_beta   90.00
_cell.angle_gamma   90.00
#
_symmetry.space_group_name_H-M   'P 1'
#
loop_
_entity.id
_entity.type
_entity.pdbx_description
1 polymer ?
#
loop_
_entity_poly.entity_id
_entity_poly.type
_entity_poly.pdbx_seq_one_letter_code
_entity_poly.pdbx_strand_id
1 'polypeptide(L)'
;MCGMEFQTPSSRAKYCIYCRDKAQVQRNRAYAEKKKSGSSVTVGSEQICPKCGKTFTVTSGSQKYCKDCVSTTKRKKVQPTAEYLKENYDYIRFNVPKGEGDEIKAYAQELGMTVKYLMLAALKEYREHHSDKE
;
A
#
# COMPACT_ATOMS: atom_id res chain seq x y z
N MET A 1 14.80 -3.50 22.37
CA MET A 1 14.14 -2.23 21.95
C MET A 1 14.77 -1.10 22.74
N CYS A 2 14.87 0.11 22.19
CA CYS A 2 15.65 1.20 22.76
C CYS A 2 14.95 2.00 23.87
N GLY A 3 13.62 1.92 24.01
CA GLY A 3 12.87 2.60 25.08
C GLY A 3 12.77 4.12 24.96
N MET A 4 13.43 4.74 23.97
CA MET A 4 13.39 6.18 23.74
C MET A 4 12.04 6.62 23.17
N GLU A 5 11.55 7.78 23.64
CA GLU A 5 10.45 8.50 23.01
C GLU A 5 10.89 9.06 21.65
N PHE A 6 9.99 9.07 20.67
CA PHE A 6 10.29 9.61 19.34
C PHE A 6 9.05 10.28 18.74
N GLN A 7 9.26 11.40 18.07
CA GLN A 7 8.20 12.12 17.36
C GLN A 7 7.91 11.46 16.02
N THR A 8 6.63 11.38 15.65
CA THR A 8 6.21 10.76 14.41
C THR A 8 4.84 11.30 13.97
N PRO A 9 4.67 11.60 12.66
CA PRO A 9 3.36 12.03 12.15
C PRO A 9 2.33 10.90 12.12
N SER A 10 2.73 9.64 12.38
CA SER A 10 1.83 8.49 12.35
C SER A 10 1.46 8.02 13.75
N SER A 11 0.17 8.06 14.08
CA SER A 11 -0.38 7.47 15.32
C SER A 11 -0.20 5.95 15.44
N ARG A 12 0.32 5.28 14.41
CA ARG A 12 0.58 3.83 14.38
C ARG A 12 2.06 3.46 14.46
N ALA A 13 2.96 4.43 14.51
CA ALA A 13 4.38 4.14 14.60
C ALA A 13 4.70 3.51 15.97
N LYS A 14 5.27 2.30 15.93
CA LYS A 14 5.64 1.52 17.12
C LYS A 14 7.13 1.53 17.44
N TYR A 15 7.96 1.95 16.48
CA TYR A 15 9.41 1.86 16.53
C TYR A 15 9.99 3.16 15.95
N CYS A 16 11.00 3.72 16.61
CA CYS A 16 11.83 4.76 16.01
C CYS A 16 12.60 4.20 14.80
N ILE A 17 13.20 5.09 14.00
CA ILE A 17 13.90 4.71 12.76
C ILE A 17 14.99 3.65 13.00
N TYR A 18 15.76 3.77 14.08
CA TYR A 18 16.85 2.82 14.40
C TYR A 18 16.35 1.48 14.96
N CYS A 19 15.22 1.50 15.65
CA CYS A 19 14.65 0.31 16.28
C CYS A 19 13.72 -0.47 15.34
N ARG A 20 13.28 0.15 14.22
CA ARG A 20 12.51 -0.49 13.16
C ARG A 20 13.28 -1.62 12.49
N ASP A 21 14.53 -1.37 12.11
CA ASP A 21 15.36 -2.36 11.40
C ASP A 21 15.70 -3.55 12.30
N LYS A 22 16.03 -3.28 13.57
CA LYS A 22 16.25 -4.33 14.58
C LYS A 22 15.03 -5.24 14.73
N ALA A 23 13.83 -4.65 14.80
CA ALA A 23 12.60 -5.42 14.88
C ALA A 23 12.32 -6.22 13.58
N GLN A 24 12.71 -5.70 12.42
CA GLN A 24 12.58 -6.41 11.15
C GLN A 24 13.52 -7.61 11.07
N VAL A 25 14.79 -7.44 11.47
CA VAL A 25 15.78 -8.53 11.54
C VAL A 25 15.29 -9.65 12.47
N GLN A 26 14.77 -9.29 13.66
CA GLN A 26 14.22 -10.27 14.60
C GLN A 26 13.03 -11.06 14.00
N ARG A 27 12.11 -10.39 13.29
CA ARG A 27 11.00 -11.06 12.61
C ARG A 27 11.47 -12.01 11.52
N ASN A 28 12.44 -11.59 10.71
CA ASN A 28 12.99 -12.40 9.63
C ASN A 28 13.69 -13.65 10.17
N ARG A 29 14.45 -13.50 11.26
CA ARG A 29 15.08 -14.63 11.96
C ARG A 29 14.05 -15.63 12.47
N ALA A 30 13.01 -15.15 13.18
CA ALA A 30 11.94 -16.02 13.66
C ALA A 30 11.19 -16.73 12.52
N TYR A 31 11.01 -16.06 11.38
CA TYR A 31 10.43 -16.68 10.18
C TYR A 31 11.33 -17.79 9.59
N ALA A 32 12.63 -17.52 9.49
CA ALA A 32 13.61 -18.51 9.02
C ALA A 32 13.71 -19.73 9.95
N GLU A 33 13.70 -19.52 11.26
CA GLU A 33 13.70 -20.59 12.27
C GLU A 33 12.42 -21.43 12.17
N LYS A 34 11.24 -20.81 12.02
CA LYS A 34 9.99 -21.54 11.78
C LYS A 34 10.05 -22.39 10.51
N LYS A 35 10.56 -21.83 9.41
CA LYS A 35 10.73 -22.56 8.14
C LYS A 35 11.69 -23.74 8.30
N LYS A 36 12.82 -23.56 9.00
CA LYS A 36 13.81 -24.62 9.25
C LYS A 36 13.26 -25.74 10.14
N SER A 37 12.43 -25.39 11.13
CA SER A 37 11.83 -26.37 12.05
C SER A 37 10.69 -27.21 11.44
N GLY A 38 10.25 -26.91 10.22
CA GLY A 38 9.10 -27.59 9.59
C GLY A 38 7.75 -27.25 10.22
N SER A 39 7.70 -26.45 11.29
CA SER A 39 6.45 -26.00 11.96
C SER A 39 5.67 -24.94 11.15
N SER A 40 6.08 -24.68 9.92
CA SER A 40 5.38 -23.75 9.03
C SER A 40 4.12 -24.40 8.48
N VAL A 41 2.98 -23.73 8.66
CA VAL A 41 1.71 -24.16 8.10
C VAL A 41 1.75 -24.05 6.58
N THR A 42 1.53 -25.15 5.87
CA THR A 42 1.43 -25.19 4.41
C THR A 42 -0.02 -24.97 3.98
N VAL A 43 -0.21 -24.31 2.84
CA VAL A 43 -1.53 -24.22 2.20
C VAL A 43 -1.96 -25.63 1.79
N GLY A 44 -3.20 -26.00 2.13
CA GLY A 44 -3.75 -27.34 1.94
C GLY A 44 -3.67 -28.25 3.18
N SER A 45 -2.90 -27.88 4.21
CA SER A 45 -2.87 -28.65 5.47
C SER A 45 -4.11 -28.44 6.33
N GLU A 46 -4.43 -29.41 7.18
CA GLU A 46 -5.46 -29.29 8.21
C GLU A 46 -4.89 -28.63 9.47
N GLN A 47 -5.63 -27.69 10.05
CA GLN A 47 -5.29 -26.98 11.28
C GLN A 47 -6.50 -26.88 12.20
N ILE A 48 -6.26 -26.76 13.51
CA ILE A 48 -7.31 -26.57 14.52
C ILE A 48 -7.52 -25.07 14.73
N CYS A 49 -8.77 -24.61 14.64
CA CYS A 49 -9.13 -23.21 14.84
C CYS A 49 -8.97 -22.82 16.32
N PRO A 50 -8.11 -21.84 16.68
CA PRO A 50 -7.91 -21.44 18.07
C PRO A 50 -9.15 -20.81 18.74
N LYS A 51 -10.17 -20.42 17.95
CA LYS A 51 -11.41 -19.80 18.47
C LYS A 51 -12.52 -20.81 18.76
N CYS A 52 -12.66 -21.84 17.94
CA CYS A 52 -13.79 -22.78 18.03
C CYS A 52 -13.38 -24.24 18.16
N GLY A 53 -12.08 -24.55 18.09
CA GLY A 53 -11.55 -25.92 18.21
C GLY A 53 -11.82 -26.83 17.01
N LYS A 54 -12.55 -26.37 15.98
CA LYS A 54 -12.83 -27.17 14.78
C LYS A 54 -11.60 -27.26 13.88
N THR A 55 -11.41 -28.41 13.24
CA THR A 55 -10.43 -28.59 12.16
C THR A 55 -10.89 -27.84 10.91
N PHE A 56 -9.93 -27.27 10.17
CA PHE A 56 -10.18 -26.59 8.91
C PHE A 56 -8.97 -26.71 7.98
N THR A 57 -9.23 -26.72 6.67
CA THR A 57 -8.19 -26.68 5.65
C THR A 57 -7.69 -25.25 5.44
N VAL A 58 -6.37 -25.08 5.47
CA VAL A 58 -5.71 -23.79 5.27
C VAL A 58 -5.72 -23.43 3.79
N THR A 59 -6.44 -22.39 3.38
CA THR A 59 -6.48 -21.95 1.97
C THR A 59 -5.53 -20.79 1.67
N SER A 60 -4.97 -20.15 2.71
CA SER A 60 -3.97 -19.09 2.55
C SER A 60 -2.95 -19.11 3.68
N GLY A 61 -1.69 -18.77 3.40
CA GLY A 61 -0.61 -18.82 4.39
C GLY A 61 -0.77 -17.87 5.59
N SER A 62 -1.69 -16.91 5.53
CA SER A 62 -2.01 -15.98 6.61
C SER A 62 -3.27 -16.36 7.40
N GLN A 63 -3.93 -17.46 7.04
CA GLN A 63 -5.18 -17.90 7.67
C GLN A 63 -4.90 -18.48 9.07
N LYS A 64 -5.42 -17.81 10.09
CA LYS A 64 -5.29 -18.23 11.50
C LYS A 64 -6.55 -18.89 12.07
N TYR A 65 -7.70 -18.66 11.45
CA TYR A 65 -9.01 -19.11 11.94
C TYR A 65 -9.76 -19.80 10.81
N CYS A 66 -10.70 -20.68 11.14
CA CYS A 66 -11.66 -21.21 10.16
C CYS A 66 -12.54 -20.08 9.60
N LYS A 67 -13.14 -20.30 8.42
CA LYS A 67 -13.94 -19.28 7.71
C LYS A 67 -15.04 -18.66 8.59
N ASP A 68 -15.69 -19.48 9.41
CA ASP A 68 -16.76 -19.06 10.32
C ASP A 68 -16.26 -18.15 11.46
N CYS A 69 -14.98 -18.27 11.82
CA CYS A 69 -14.36 -17.53 12.94
C CYS A 69 -13.52 -16.33 12.49
N VAL A 70 -13.28 -16.18 11.18
CA VAL A 70 -12.66 -14.98 10.62
C VAL A 70 -13.64 -13.83 10.81
N SER A 71 -13.22 -12.78 11.52
CA SER A 71 -14.04 -11.57 11.62
C SER A 71 -14.22 -11.01 10.21
N THR A 72 -15.46 -10.95 9.74
CA THR A 72 -15.83 -10.35 8.45
C THR A 72 -15.60 -8.84 8.39
N THR A 73 -15.14 -8.24 9.50
CA THR A 73 -14.75 -6.83 9.59
C THR A 73 -13.55 -6.53 8.70
N LYS A 74 -13.82 -6.33 7.40
CA LYS A 74 -12.87 -5.72 6.47
C LYS A 74 -12.43 -4.39 7.08
N ARG A 75 -11.12 -4.20 7.25
CA ARG A 75 -10.58 -2.89 7.65
C ARG A 75 -11.08 -1.88 6.62
N LYS A 76 -11.88 -0.90 7.06
CA LYS A 76 -12.28 0.22 6.21
C LYS A 76 -11.00 0.91 5.73
N LYS A 77 -10.83 1.07 4.42
CA LYS A 77 -9.79 1.95 3.88
C LYS A 77 -10.05 3.34 4.49
N VAL A 78 -9.11 3.83 5.29
CA VAL A 78 -9.20 5.19 5.83
C VAL A 78 -8.93 6.11 4.65
N GLN A 79 -9.93 6.87 4.23
CA GLN A 79 -9.74 7.89 3.22
C GLN A 79 -8.86 9.00 3.79
N PRO A 80 -7.98 9.64 3.00
CA PRO A 80 -7.23 10.80 3.46
C PRO A 80 -8.18 11.90 3.96
N THR A 81 -7.76 12.65 4.98
CA THR A 81 -8.59 13.72 5.56
C THR A 81 -8.70 14.93 4.62
N ALA A 82 -9.76 15.72 4.74
CA ALA A 82 -9.96 16.90 3.91
C ALA A 82 -8.81 17.92 4.07
N GLU A 83 -8.29 18.06 5.30
CA GLU A 83 -7.13 18.90 5.61
C GLU A 83 -5.88 18.43 4.87
N TYR A 84 -5.62 17.11 4.86
CA TYR A 84 -4.48 16.55 4.15
C TYR A 84 -4.56 16.79 2.64
N LEU A 85 -5.76 16.71 2.03
CA LEU A 85 -5.91 17.05 0.61
C LEU A 85 -5.63 18.53 0.35
N LYS A 86 -6.17 19.43 1.18
CA LYS A 86 -6.03 20.88 1.02
C LYS A 86 -4.57 21.36 1.14
N GLU A 87 -3.81 20.78 2.06
CA GLU A 87 -2.41 21.18 2.29
C GLU A 87 -1.43 20.62 1.25
N ASN A 88 -1.75 19.49 0.62
CA ASN A 88 -0.78 18.74 -0.21
C ASN A 88 -1.12 18.71 -1.70
N TYR A 89 -2.34 19.10 -2.10
CA TYR A 89 -2.79 18.98 -3.48
C TYR A 89 -3.62 20.17 -3.92
N ASP A 90 -3.22 20.78 -5.04
CA ASP A 90 -4.06 21.70 -5.80
C ASP A 90 -4.94 20.95 -6.79
N TYR A 91 -6.13 21.48 -7.05
CA TYR A 91 -7.09 20.89 -7.98
C TYR A 91 -7.12 21.67 -9.29
N ILE A 92 -6.86 20.98 -10.39
CA ILE A 92 -6.97 21.53 -11.74
C ILE A 92 -8.11 20.80 -12.46
N ARG A 93 -9.12 21.56 -12.90
CA ARG A 93 -10.23 21.07 -13.72
C ARG A 93 -10.20 21.75 -15.06
N PHE A 94 -10.19 20.97 -16.12
CA PHE A 94 -10.33 21.45 -17.49
C PHE A 94 -11.44 20.63 -18.16
N ASN A 95 -12.22 21.31 -18.98
CA ASN A 95 -13.21 20.67 -19.84
C ASN A 95 -12.54 20.43 -21.19
N VAL A 96 -12.66 19.21 -21.70
CA VAL A 96 -12.15 18.82 -23.01
C VAL A 96 -13.36 18.60 -23.92
N PRO A 97 -13.27 18.94 -25.22
CA PRO A 97 -14.28 18.56 -26.19
C PRO A 97 -14.64 17.08 -26.13
N LYS A 98 -15.88 16.77 -26.51
CA LYS A 98 -16.40 15.40 -26.45
C LYS A 98 -15.67 14.53 -27.48
N GLY A 99 -15.01 13.46 -27.03
CA GLY A 99 -14.20 12.57 -27.86
C GLY A 99 -12.71 12.68 -27.57
N GLU A 100 -12.17 13.90 -27.58
CA GLU A 100 -10.75 14.18 -27.30
C GLU A 100 -10.31 13.70 -25.91
N GLY A 101 -11.20 13.73 -24.92
CA GLY A 101 -10.91 13.21 -23.58
C GLY A 101 -10.58 11.71 -23.55
N ASP A 102 -11.13 10.93 -24.48
CA ASP A 102 -10.83 9.49 -24.58
C ASP A 102 -9.56 9.25 -25.41
N GLU A 103 -9.31 10.09 -26.41
CA GLU A 103 -8.06 10.09 -27.18
C GLU A 103 -6.84 10.39 -26.27
N ILE A 104 -6.93 11.40 -25.40
CA ILE A 104 -5.87 11.72 -24.43
C ILE A 104 -5.61 10.54 -23.48
N LYS A 105 -6.66 9.82 -23.05
CA LYS A 105 -6.51 8.64 -22.19
C LYS A 105 -5.83 7.50 -22.93
N ALA A 106 -6.24 7.23 -24.18
CA ALA A 106 -5.65 6.19 -25.01
C ALA A 106 -4.16 6.47 -25.24
N TYR A 107 -3.82 7.70 -25.62
CA TYR A 107 -2.44 8.12 -25.82
C TYR A 107 -1.58 8.02 -24.55
N ALA A 108 -2.11 8.45 -23.39
CA ALA A 108 -1.43 8.27 -22.11
C ALA A 108 -1.17 6.78 -21.82
N GLN A 109 -2.14 5.91 -22.10
CA GLN A 109 -2.03 4.47 -21.88
C GLN A 109 -1.00 3.80 -22.81
N GLU A 110 -0.93 4.20 -24.08
CA GLU A 110 0.08 3.73 -25.04
C GLU A 110 1.50 4.04 -24.56
N LEU A 111 1.70 5.23 -23.96
CA LEU A 111 2.97 5.63 -23.35
C LEU A 111 3.24 4.96 -21.99
N GLY A 112 2.31 4.15 -21.47
CA GLY A 112 2.42 3.53 -20.15
C GLY A 112 2.29 4.53 -19.00
N MET A 113 1.64 5.67 -19.23
CA MET A 113 1.51 6.79 -18.31
C MET A 113 0.04 7.01 -17.91
N THR A 114 -0.16 7.76 -16.82
CA THR A 114 -1.49 8.32 -16.52
C THR A 114 -1.63 9.70 -17.17
N VAL A 115 -2.86 10.13 -17.45
CA VAL A 115 -3.13 11.49 -17.98
C VAL A 115 -2.46 12.58 -17.14
N LYS A 116 -2.39 12.40 -15.81
CA LYS A 116 -1.67 13.30 -14.90
C LYS A 116 -0.18 13.43 -15.29
N TYR A 117 0.51 12.31 -15.46
CA TYR A 117 1.93 12.32 -15.78
C TYR A 117 2.20 12.81 -17.20
N LEU A 118 1.33 12.45 -18.16
CA LEU A 118 1.37 12.98 -19.51
C LEU A 118 1.28 14.52 -19.50
N MET A 119 0.32 15.09 -18.76
CA MET A 119 0.19 16.55 -18.67
C MET A 119 1.41 17.22 -18.03
N LEU A 120 1.96 16.65 -16.96
CA LEU A 120 3.15 17.21 -16.31
C LEU A 120 4.39 17.15 -17.23
N ALA A 121 4.55 16.05 -17.97
CA ALA A 121 5.62 15.90 -18.96
C ALA A 121 5.46 16.92 -20.08
N ALA A 122 4.26 17.02 -20.67
CA ALA A 122 3.96 18.00 -21.72
C ALA A 122 4.21 19.43 -21.26
N LEU A 123 3.82 19.79 -20.02
CA LEU A 123 4.09 21.12 -19.45
C LEU A 123 5.58 21.39 -19.21
N LYS A 124 6.37 20.35 -18.94
CA LYS A 124 7.82 20.47 -18.77
C LYS A 124 8.49 20.71 -20.13
N GLU A 125 8.18 19.87 -21.11
CA GLU A 125 8.68 19.99 -22.48
C GLU A 125 8.26 21.33 -23.11
N TYR A 126 6.99 21.73 -22.95
CA TYR A 126 6.51 23.01 -23.45
C TYR A 126 7.31 24.18 -22.89
N ARG A 127 7.60 24.16 -21.58
CA ARG A 127 8.45 25.18 -20.94
C ARG A 127 9.86 25.16 -21.52
N GLU A 128 10.51 24.00 -21.59
CA GLU A 128 11.89 23.87 -22.12
C GLU A 128 12.02 24.39 -23.56
N HIS A 129 11.02 24.15 -24.40
CA HIS A 129 11.03 24.61 -25.80
C HIS A 129 10.58 26.06 -26.01
N HIS A 130 10.04 26.71 -24.98
CA HIS A 130 9.55 28.10 -25.04
C HIS A 130 10.27 29.04 -24.06
N SER A 131 11.24 28.54 -23.29
CA SER A 131 12.07 29.35 -22.38
C SER A 131 13.14 30.21 -23.08
N ASP A 132 13.32 30.07 -24.39
CA ASP A 132 14.27 30.87 -25.20
C ASP A 132 13.61 32.07 -25.92
N LYS A 133 12.41 32.52 -25.48
CA LYS A 133 11.64 33.61 -26.12
C LYS A 133 11.40 34.84 -25.23
N GLU A 134 12.26 35.08 -24.25
CA GLU A 134 12.44 36.39 -23.61
C GLU A 134 13.83 36.94 -23.90
#